data_AF-A0A1B8XWL9-F1
#
_entry.id   AF-A0A1B8XWL9-F1
#
_cell.length_a   1.000
_cell.length_b   1.000
_cell.length_c   1.000
_cell.angle_alpha   90.00
_cell.angle_beta   90.00
_cell.angle_gamma   90.00
#
_symmetry.space_group_name_H-M   'P 1'
#
loop_
_entity.id
_entity.type
_entity.pdbx_description
1 polymer ?
#
loop_
_entity_poly.entity_id
_entity_poly.type
_entity_poly.pdbx_seq_one_letter_code
_entity_poly.pdbx_strand_id
1 'polypeptide(L)'
;MNKTTELNSLNSNTELHSMNKTTELHSLKQKNVLHSLNKTTELHSLNKNTELHLLNSNTELHSLNQNTELHSLNQNNELHSLNLTTELHSLNKTIELHSLNQNNELYSMNRNTERHSLNQNTELHSLNKTTKLHSLNQITELYSMNKTTEHHSLKQITKLHSLKEITELHSLNKTTELHSMNKTTELHSLNKNTELHSLNQNTELNSLYQNNELHSLNLTTEIHSLN
;
A
#
# COMPACT_ATOMS: atom_id res chain seq x y z
N MET A 1 8.41 33.17 -17.12
CA MET A 1 9.39 32.19 -17.66
C MET A 1 9.48 31.01 -16.70
N ASN A 2 8.76 29.93 -16.96
CA ASN A 2 8.94 28.66 -16.27
C ASN A 2 10.26 28.06 -16.75
N LYS A 3 11.31 28.10 -15.92
CA LYS A 3 12.54 27.35 -16.19
C LYS A 3 12.32 25.94 -15.66
N THR A 4 12.05 24.99 -16.56
CA THR A 4 12.16 23.56 -16.28
C THR A 4 13.63 23.24 -15.98
N THR A 5 13.88 22.42 -14.97
CA THR A 5 15.22 21.87 -14.71
C THR A 5 15.20 20.43 -15.16
N GLU A 6 15.88 20.15 -16.26
CA GLU A 6 16.07 18.79 -16.79
C GLU A 6 17.51 18.37 -16.53
N LEU A 7 17.71 17.21 -15.90
CA LEU A 7 19.03 16.68 -15.61
C LEU A 7 19.10 15.21 -16.01
N ASN A 8 19.98 14.90 -16.96
CA ASN A 8 19.90 13.63 -17.68
C ASN A 8 20.72 12.47 -17.10
N SER A 9 21.69 12.76 -16.25
CA SER A 9 22.46 11.73 -15.54
C SER A 9 23.23 12.37 -14.39
N LEU A 10 23.02 11.89 -13.17
CA LEU A 10 23.89 12.12 -12.03
C LEU A 10 24.48 10.78 -11.62
N ASN A 11 25.81 10.70 -11.61
CA ASN A 11 26.53 9.43 -11.47
C ASN A 11 27.38 9.39 -10.19
N SER A 12 27.05 10.22 -9.19
CA SER A 12 27.80 10.42 -7.95
C SER A 12 26.85 10.79 -6.81
N ASN A 13 27.31 10.66 -5.56
CA ASN A 13 26.54 11.05 -4.39
C ASN A 13 26.09 12.50 -4.53
N THR A 14 24.78 12.71 -4.65
CA THR A 14 24.22 14.04 -4.90
C THR A 14 23.22 14.37 -3.81
N GLU A 15 23.40 15.54 -3.19
CA GLU A 15 22.42 16.14 -2.30
C GLU A 15 21.84 17.37 -3.00
N LEU A 16 20.54 17.37 -3.26
CA LEU A 16 19.84 18.47 -3.91
C LEU A 16 18.84 19.07 -2.92
N HIS A 17 18.94 20.38 -2.69
CA HIS A 17 17.99 21.11 -1.85
C HIS A 17 17.13 22.08 -2.66
N SER A 18 15.84 22.11 -2.33
CA SER A 18 14.90 23.18 -2.69
C SER A 18 14.74 23.41 -4.20
N MET A 19 14.22 22.40 -4.91
CA MET A 19 13.82 22.53 -6.31
C MET A 19 12.38 23.05 -6.40
N ASN A 20 12.22 24.36 -6.56
CA ASN A 20 10.92 25.06 -6.53
C ASN A 20 10.18 25.13 -7.89
N LYS A 21 10.53 24.28 -8.87
CA LYS A 21 10.02 24.31 -10.25
C LYS A 21 9.80 22.90 -10.80
N THR A 22 9.15 22.79 -11.97
CA THR A 22 9.06 21.54 -12.74
C THR A 22 10.45 20.96 -12.93
N THR A 23 10.65 19.76 -12.40
CA THR A 23 11.94 19.07 -12.38
C THR A 23 11.77 17.69 -13.00
N GLU A 24 12.63 17.38 -13.94
CA GLU A 24 12.70 16.08 -14.59
C GLU A 24 14.13 15.56 -14.42
N LEU A 25 14.29 14.45 -13.70
CA LEU A 25 15.60 13.84 -13.48
C LEU A 25 15.62 12.43 -14.06
N HIS A 26 16.55 12.21 -14.97
CA HIS A 26 16.82 10.90 -15.54
C HIS A 26 18.08 10.31 -14.94
N SER A 27 18.05 8.99 -14.70
CA SER A 27 19.25 8.17 -14.44
C SER A 27 20.10 8.69 -13.28
N LEU A 28 19.53 8.66 -12.08
CA LEU A 28 20.20 8.98 -10.84
C LEU A 28 20.91 7.72 -10.30
N LYS A 29 22.24 7.69 -10.32
CA LYS A 29 23.06 6.54 -9.93
C LYS A 29 23.87 6.82 -8.66
N GLN A 30 23.67 5.97 -7.66
CA GLN A 30 24.34 5.93 -6.34
C GLN A 30 24.00 7.10 -5.39
N LYS A 31 23.47 6.75 -4.21
CA LYS A 31 23.33 7.60 -3.00
C LYS A 31 22.87 9.03 -3.26
N ASN A 32 21.57 9.19 -3.52
CA ASN A 32 20.98 10.49 -3.74
C ASN A 32 20.05 10.87 -2.60
N VAL A 33 20.19 12.10 -2.11
CA VAL A 33 19.28 12.70 -1.13
C VAL A 33 18.66 13.93 -1.76
N LEU A 34 17.34 13.95 -1.92
CA LEU A 34 16.63 15.10 -2.49
C LEU A 34 15.68 15.66 -1.43
N HIS A 35 15.82 16.96 -1.17
CA HIS A 35 14.97 17.68 -0.23
C HIS A 35 14.09 18.71 -0.93
N SER A 36 12.82 18.76 -0.55
CA SER A 36 11.89 19.85 -0.85
C SER A 36 11.69 20.07 -2.36
N LEU A 37 11.10 19.08 -3.02
CA LEU A 37 10.71 19.15 -4.44
C LEU A 37 9.30 19.74 -4.55
N ASN A 38 9.15 20.85 -5.28
CA ASN A 38 7.91 21.63 -5.31
C ASN A 38 7.33 21.73 -6.74
N LYS A 39 6.00 21.50 -6.85
CA LYS A 39 5.08 21.69 -7.99
C LYS A 39 4.84 20.52 -8.93
N THR A 40 5.87 19.98 -9.58
CA THR A 40 5.76 18.86 -10.52
C THR A 40 7.12 18.21 -10.65
N THR A 41 7.21 16.93 -10.31
CA THR A 41 8.48 16.19 -10.33
C THR A 41 8.27 14.87 -11.05
N GLU A 42 9.10 14.62 -12.06
CA GLU A 42 9.16 13.33 -12.73
C GLU A 42 10.58 12.77 -12.56
N LEU A 43 10.69 11.59 -11.92
CA LEU A 43 11.97 10.93 -11.70
C LEU A 43 11.99 9.57 -12.37
N HIS A 44 12.96 9.35 -13.26
CA HIS A 44 13.16 8.07 -13.95
C HIS A 44 14.45 7.39 -13.52
N SER A 45 14.38 6.08 -13.30
CA SER A 45 15.54 5.20 -13.14
C SER A 45 16.47 5.62 -12.00
N LEU A 46 15.90 5.71 -10.80
CA LEU A 46 16.62 5.93 -9.54
C LEU A 46 17.31 4.62 -9.11
N ASN A 47 18.64 4.63 -8.94
CA ASN A 47 19.42 3.42 -8.67
C ASN A 47 20.34 3.57 -7.44
N LYS A 48 20.26 2.61 -6.51
CA LYS A 48 21.06 2.44 -5.29
C LYS A 48 20.93 3.57 -4.27
N ASN A 49 20.20 3.30 -3.18
CA ASN A 49 20.10 4.12 -1.97
C ASN A 49 19.61 5.54 -2.26
N THR A 50 18.29 5.70 -2.42
CA THR A 50 17.68 7.03 -2.62
C THR A 50 16.85 7.40 -1.41
N GLU A 51 17.07 8.60 -0.89
CA GLU A 51 16.22 9.21 0.14
C GLU A 51 15.55 10.47 -0.44
N LEU A 52 14.22 10.49 -0.49
CA LEU A 52 13.47 11.65 -0.95
C LEU A 52 12.65 12.22 0.20
N HIS A 53 12.90 13.48 0.56
CA HIS A 53 12.14 14.21 1.57
C HIS A 53 11.28 15.29 0.96
N LEU A 54 10.01 15.35 1.40
CA LEU A 54 9.08 16.44 1.13
C LEU A 54 8.88 16.68 -0.36
N LEU A 55 8.23 15.74 -1.04
CA LEU A 55 7.77 15.94 -2.41
C LEU A 55 6.35 16.51 -2.36
N ASN A 56 6.18 17.66 -3.00
CA ASN A 56 4.99 18.48 -2.86
C ASN A 56 4.37 18.73 -4.24
N SER A 57 3.13 18.25 -4.42
CA SER A 57 2.27 18.37 -5.60
C SER A 57 2.79 17.66 -6.86
N ASN A 58 2.02 16.69 -7.34
CA ASN A 58 2.16 16.02 -8.64
C ASN A 58 3.54 15.38 -8.86
N THR A 59 3.78 14.24 -8.23
CA THR A 59 5.03 13.46 -8.41
C THR A 59 4.75 12.19 -9.20
N GLU A 60 5.53 11.94 -10.23
CA GLU A 60 5.57 10.65 -10.92
C GLU A 60 6.97 10.04 -10.75
N LEU A 61 7.03 8.83 -10.20
CA LEU A 61 8.28 8.11 -9.97
C LEU A 61 8.28 6.79 -10.72
N HIS A 62 9.25 6.60 -11.61
CA HIS A 62 9.40 5.37 -12.38
C HIS A 62 10.70 4.64 -12.08
N SER A 63 10.58 3.32 -11.90
CA SER A 63 11.71 2.39 -11.86
C SER A 63 12.72 2.73 -10.75
N LEU A 64 12.24 2.69 -9.51
CA LEU A 64 13.05 2.85 -8.30
C LEU A 64 13.71 1.53 -7.92
N ASN A 65 15.05 1.49 -7.92
CA ASN A 65 15.84 0.27 -7.69
C ASN A 65 16.76 0.37 -6.45
N GLN A 66 16.74 -0.67 -5.62
CA GLN A 66 17.56 -0.92 -4.42
C GLN A 66 17.51 0.20 -3.35
N ASN A 67 16.83 -0.10 -2.22
CA ASN A 67 16.76 0.72 -1.01
C ASN A 67 16.30 2.16 -1.27
N THR A 68 14.99 2.37 -1.29
CA THR A 68 14.41 3.72 -1.37
C THR A 68 13.65 4.04 -0.10
N GLU A 69 13.92 5.21 0.47
CA GLU A 69 13.16 5.79 1.56
C GLU A 69 12.45 7.06 1.08
N LEU A 70 11.13 7.09 1.20
CA LEU A 70 10.30 8.21 0.77
C LEU A 70 9.60 8.81 2.00
N HIS A 71 9.98 10.04 2.35
CA HIS A 71 9.38 10.79 3.44
C HIS A 71 8.43 11.88 2.93
N SER A 72 7.19 11.81 3.39
CA SER A 72 6.18 12.87 3.24
C SER A 72 5.87 13.21 1.78
N LEU A 73 5.18 12.30 1.08
CA LEU A 73 4.63 12.56 -0.26
C LEU A 73 3.26 13.25 -0.16
N ASN A 74 3.11 14.42 -0.77
CA ASN A 74 1.90 15.24 -0.67
C ASN A 74 1.25 15.51 -2.04
N GLN A 75 -0.06 15.25 -2.15
CA GLN A 75 -0.92 15.51 -3.33
C GLN A 75 -0.52 14.80 -4.63
N ASN A 76 -1.36 13.88 -5.10
CA ASN A 76 -1.32 13.25 -6.42
C ASN A 76 0.06 12.67 -6.76
N ASN A 77 0.36 11.48 -6.23
CA ASN A 77 1.60 10.80 -6.58
C ASN A 77 1.32 9.46 -7.27
N GLU A 78 2.05 9.21 -8.34
CA GLU A 78 2.01 7.96 -9.09
C GLU A 78 3.39 7.31 -9.01
N LEU A 79 3.43 6.08 -8.50
CA LEU A 79 4.66 5.35 -8.27
C LEU A 79 4.61 4.04 -9.04
N HIS A 80 5.52 3.89 -10.00
CA HIS A 80 5.62 2.73 -10.87
C HIS A 80 6.90 1.94 -10.61
N SER A 81 6.75 0.63 -10.39
CA SER A 81 7.85 -0.34 -10.34
C SER A 81 8.88 -0.02 -9.24
N LEU A 82 8.50 -0.17 -7.97
CA LEU A 82 9.42 -0.08 -6.82
C LEU A 82 10.00 -1.48 -6.52
N ASN A 83 11.33 -1.59 -6.35
CA ASN A 83 12.01 -2.88 -6.25
C ASN A 83 13.04 -2.98 -5.09
N LEU A 84 13.19 -4.19 -4.55
CA LEU A 84 14.14 -4.69 -3.53
C LEU A 84 13.87 -4.34 -2.05
N THR A 85 13.78 -3.05 -1.70
CA THR A 85 13.43 -2.58 -0.35
C THR A 85 12.90 -1.16 -0.46
N THR A 86 11.66 -0.92 -0.03
CA THR A 86 11.08 0.44 -0.02
C THR A 86 10.38 0.73 1.29
N GLU A 87 10.73 1.86 1.90
CA GLU A 87 10.04 2.39 3.07
C GLU A 87 9.32 3.68 2.67
N LEU A 88 8.00 3.72 2.86
CA LEU A 88 7.19 4.92 2.60
C LEU A 88 6.59 5.45 3.89
N HIS A 89 7.02 6.65 4.27
CA HIS A 89 6.52 7.37 5.43
C HIS A 89 5.57 8.50 5.01
N SER A 90 4.39 8.54 5.63
CA SER A 90 3.44 9.65 5.56
C SER A 90 3.02 10.06 4.14
N LEU A 91 1.99 9.41 3.64
CA LEU A 91 1.43 9.52 2.30
C LEU A 91 0.07 10.25 2.35
N ASN A 92 -0.12 11.38 1.63
CA ASN A 92 -1.33 12.21 1.74
C ASN A 92 -2.05 12.53 0.41
N LYS A 93 -3.39 12.55 0.47
CA LYS A 93 -4.40 12.86 -0.57
C LYS A 93 -4.75 11.73 -1.54
N THR A 94 -3.95 11.50 -2.57
CA THR A 94 -4.26 10.58 -3.68
C THR A 94 -2.96 9.97 -4.15
N ILE A 95 -2.86 8.65 -4.04
CA ILE A 95 -1.66 7.90 -4.42
C ILE A 95 -2.07 6.64 -5.17
N GLU A 96 -1.40 6.42 -6.31
CA GLU A 96 -1.50 5.21 -7.09
C GLU A 96 -0.15 4.49 -7.08
N LEU A 97 -0.17 3.21 -6.68
CA LEU A 97 1.03 2.37 -6.61
C LEU A 97 0.87 1.18 -7.56
N HIS A 98 1.72 1.15 -8.60
CA HIS A 98 1.80 0.04 -9.53
C HIS A 98 3.05 -0.80 -9.29
N SER A 99 2.85 -2.10 -9.14
CA SER A 99 3.92 -3.11 -9.13
C SER A 99 5.00 -2.85 -8.07
N LEU A 100 4.67 -3.18 -6.83
CA LEU A 100 5.61 -3.16 -5.70
C LEU A 100 6.21 -4.56 -5.50
N ASN A 101 7.55 -4.67 -5.59
CA ASN A 101 8.28 -5.93 -5.48
C ASN A 101 9.25 -5.92 -4.28
N GLN A 102 9.20 -6.97 -3.47
CA GLN A 102 10.14 -7.30 -2.37
C GLN A 102 10.20 -6.27 -1.22
N ASN A 103 9.90 -6.73 0.01
CA ASN A 103 10.12 -6.05 1.29
C ASN A 103 9.70 -4.57 1.30
N ASN A 104 8.40 -4.31 1.39
CA ASN A 104 7.86 -2.96 1.44
C ASN A 104 7.18 -2.68 2.78
N GLU A 105 7.57 -1.60 3.45
CA GLU A 105 6.93 -1.10 4.66
C GLU A 105 6.24 0.23 4.39
N LEU A 106 4.95 0.32 4.72
CA LEU A 106 4.21 1.56 4.57
C LEU A 106 3.51 1.94 5.88
N TYR A 107 3.89 3.09 6.44
CA TYR A 107 3.51 3.46 7.80
C TYR A 107 2.17 4.20 7.92
N SER A 108 1.91 5.19 7.05
CA SER A 108 0.72 6.03 7.18
C SER A 108 0.25 6.56 5.83
N MET A 109 -1.00 6.26 5.46
CA MET A 109 -1.66 6.71 4.23
C MET A 109 -3.00 7.39 4.54
N ASN A 110 -3.25 8.57 3.95
CA ASN A 110 -4.45 9.37 4.19
C ASN A 110 -5.15 9.79 2.89
N ARG A 111 -6.45 9.48 2.81
CA ARG A 111 -7.51 9.99 1.93
C ARG A 111 -7.93 9.12 0.75
N ASN A 112 -7.05 8.67 -0.14
CA ASN A 112 -7.36 7.75 -1.24
C ASN A 112 -6.09 7.03 -1.69
N THR A 113 -6.11 5.70 -1.72
CA THR A 113 -4.98 4.91 -2.22
C THR A 113 -5.47 3.74 -3.07
N GLU A 114 -4.91 3.60 -4.25
CA GLU A 114 -5.14 2.48 -5.15
C GLU A 114 -3.83 1.72 -5.39
N ARG A 115 -3.89 0.39 -5.24
CA ARG A 115 -2.73 -0.48 -5.36
C ARG A 115 -3.07 -1.68 -6.22
N HIS A 116 -2.37 -1.82 -7.35
CA HIS A 116 -2.73 -2.82 -8.36
C HIS A 116 -2.00 -4.15 -8.21
N SER A 117 -0.76 -4.16 -7.75
CA SER A 117 0.03 -5.38 -7.63
C SER A 117 1.13 -5.25 -6.60
N LEU A 118 1.12 -6.16 -5.63
CA LEU A 118 2.06 -6.24 -4.52
C LEU A 118 2.59 -7.66 -4.40
N ASN A 119 3.92 -7.80 -4.40
CA ASN A 119 4.59 -9.09 -4.43
C ASN A 119 5.73 -9.18 -3.41
N GLN A 120 5.68 -10.22 -2.57
CA GLN A 120 6.63 -10.57 -1.50
C GLN A 120 6.68 -9.54 -0.34
N ASN A 121 6.50 -10.02 0.90
CA ASN A 121 6.65 -9.32 2.19
C ASN A 121 6.21 -7.84 2.20
N THR A 122 4.96 -7.58 2.59
CA THR A 122 4.45 -6.21 2.76
C THR A 122 3.86 -6.02 4.15
N GLU A 123 4.28 -4.96 4.85
CA GLU A 123 3.71 -4.54 6.13
C GLU A 123 3.05 -3.16 5.98
N LEU A 124 1.76 -3.07 6.35
CA LEU A 124 1.01 -1.81 6.32
C LEU A 124 0.47 -1.48 7.72
N HIS A 125 0.88 -0.36 8.29
CA HIS A 125 0.50 -0.01 9.66
C HIS A 125 -0.79 0.80 9.77
N SER A 126 -1.03 1.78 8.91
CA SER A 126 -2.20 2.68 9.02
C SER A 126 -2.73 3.17 7.67
N LEU A 127 -3.93 2.72 7.31
CA LEU A 127 -4.67 3.11 6.11
C LEU A 127 -5.98 3.83 6.47
N ASN A 128 -6.27 4.98 5.86
CA ASN A 128 -7.44 5.81 6.20
C ASN A 128 -8.23 6.33 4.98
N LYS A 129 -9.57 6.34 5.12
CA LYS A 129 -10.63 6.85 4.23
C LYS A 129 -11.07 5.91 3.11
N THR A 130 -10.22 5.69 2.11
CA THR A 130 -10.57 4.86 0.95
C THR A 130 -9.33 4.13 0.48
N THR A 131 -9.37 2.80 0.46
CA THR A 131 -8.27 1.98 -0.06
C THR A 131 -8.81 0.87 -0.94
N LYS A 132 -8.30 0.78 -2.17
CA LYS A 132 -8.57 -0.32 -3.10
C LYS A 132 -7.29 -1.14 -3.31
N LEU A 133 -7.38 -2.43 -3.03
CA LEU A 133 -6.27 -3.38 -3.16
C LEU A 133 -6.67 -4.49 -4.13
N HIS A 134 -6.07 -4.51 -5.32
CA HIS A 134 -6.47 -5.43 -6.39
C HIS A 134 -5.82 -6.82 -6.26
N SER A 135 -4.52 -6.89 -5.96
CA SER A 135 -3.79 -8.16 -5.91
C SER A 135 -2.61 -8.11 -4.95
N LEU A 136 -2.67 -8.93 -3.89
CA LEU A 136 -1.58 -9.16 -2.93
C LEU A 136 -1.11 -10.63 -2.99
N ASN A 137 0.21 -10.87 -3.05
CA ASN A 137 0.79 -12.21 -3.13
C ASN A 137 1.92 -12.43 -2.09
N GLN A 138 1.88 -13.58 -1.41
CA GLN A 138 2.87 -14.15 -0.47
C GLN A 138 2.63 -13.88 1.01
N ILE A 139 3.09 -12.76 1.56
CA ILE A 139 3.02 -12.44 2.99
C ILE A 139 2.60 -10.99 3.14
N THR A 140 1.50 -10.76 3.86
CA THR A 140 1.02 -9.42 4.16
C THR A 140 0.52 -9.32 5.60
N GLU A 141 1.03 -8.33 6.33
CA GLU A 141 0.52 -7.95 7.65
C GLU A 141 -0.11 -6.55 7.59
N LEU A 142 -1.40 -6.45 7.93
CA LEU A 142 -2.16 -5.21 7.95
C LEU A 142 -2.62 -4.92 9.38
N TYR A 143 -2.14 -3.83 9.99
CA TYR A 143 -2.42 -3.54 11.39
C TYR A 143 -3.72 -2.77 11.60
N SER A 144 -3.93 -1.65 10.89
CA SER A 144 -5.09 -0.78 11.11
C SER A 144 -5.62 -0.19 9.80
N MET A 145 -6.90 -0.45 9.51
CA MET A 145 -7.63 0.13 8.37
C MET A 145 -8.97 0.75 8.79
N ASN A 146 -9.37 1.87 8.16
CA ASN A 146 -10.58 2.63 8.53
C ASN A 146 -11.37 3.16 7.32
N LYS A 147 -12.69 3.28 7.48
CA LYS A 147 -13.74 3.90 6.62
C LYS A 147 -14.24 3.08 5.43
N THR A 148 -13.40 2.75 4.47
CA THR A 148 -13.83 2.00 3.27
C THR A 148 -12.64 1.28 2.64
N THR A 149 -12.68 -0.05 2.65
CA THR A 149 -11.62 -0.90 2.09
C THR A 149 -12.21 -2.00 1.23
N GLU A 150 -11.68 -2.15 0.02
CA GLU A 150 -12.08 -3.17 -0.94
C GLU A 150 -10.85 -3.98 -1.34
N HIS A 151 -10.90 -5.31 -1.15
CA HIS A 151 -9.83 -6.22 -1.52
C HIS A 151 -10.34 -7.30 -2.48
N HIS A 152 -9.78 -7.34 -3.69
CA HIS A 152 -10.24 -8.27 -4.72
C HIS A 152 -9.56 -9.64 -4.67
N SER A 153 -8.26 -9.71 -4.33
CA SER A 153 -7.51 -10.98 -4.35
C SER A 153 -6.32 -10.96 -3.39
N LEU A 154 -6.38 -11.82 -2.38
CA LEU A 154 -5.37 -12.01 -1.34
C LEU A 154 -4.88 -13.48 -1.34
N LYS A 155 -3.58 -13.72 -1.49
CA LYS A 155 -3.01 -15.08 -1.66
C LYS A 155 -1.83 -15.36 -0.71
N GLN A 156 -1.82 -16.57 -0.13
CA GLN A 156 -0.78 -17.25 0.66
C GLN A 156 -0.82 -17.05 2.19
N ILE A 157 -0.51 -15.89 2.73
CA ILE A 157 -0.54 -15.62 4.18
C ILE A 157 -0.94 -14.16 4.41
N THR A 158 -2.07 -13.95 5.07
CA THR A 158 -2.55 -12.60 5.43
C THR A 158 -2.93 -12.56 6.90
N LYS A 159 -2.40 -11.58 7.64
CA LYS A 159 -2.87 -11.24 9.00
C LYS A 159 -3.49 -9.86 9.02
N LEU A 160 -4.74 -9.74 9.46
CA LEU A 160 -5.45 -8.47 9.59
C LEU A 160 -5.84 -8.24 11.06
N HIS A 161 -5.29 -7.21 11.69
CA HIS A 161 -5.47 -7.00 13.13
C HIS A 161 -6.67 -6.09 13.49
N SER A 162 -6.99 -5.09 12.68
CA SER A 162 -8.09 -4.15 12.99
C SER A 162 -8.69 -3.52 11.74
N LEU A 163 -9.95 -3.88 11.45
CA LEU A 163 -10.75 -3.37 10.33
C LEU A 163 -12.00 -2.63 10.86
N LYS A 164 -12.26 -1.42 10.36
CA LYS A 164 -13.33 -0.55 10.87
C LYS A 164 -14.18 0.08 9.75
N GLU A 165 -15.50 0.03 9.93
CA GLU A 165 -16.57 0.69 9.16
C GLU A 165 -17.14 -0.09 7.98
N ILE A 166 -16.43 -0.24 6.86
CA ILE A 166 -16.91 -0.95 5.67
C ILE A 166 -15.74 -1.68 5.04
N THR A 167 -15.81 -3.02 5.03
CA THR A 167 -14.79 -3.86 4.39
C THR A 167 -15.45 -4.92 3.53
N GLU A 168 -15.05 -4.98 2.26
CA GLU A 168 -15.45 -6.02 1.31
C GLU A 168 -14.19 -6.80 0.89
N LEU A 169 -14.18 -8.11 1.12
CA LEU A 169 -13.08 -9.01 0.72
C LEU A 169 -13.63 -10.10 -0.21
N HIS A 170 -13.19 -10.15 -1.48
CA HIS A 170 -13.79 -11.06 -2.48
C HIS A 170 -13.15 -12.45 -2.59
N SER A 171 -11.87 -12.59 -2.27
CA SER A 171 -11.14 -13.85 -2.45
C SER A 171 -9.91 -13.92 -1.57
N LEU A 172 -9.93 -14.80 -0.58
CA LEU A 172 -8.80 -15.09 0.31
C LEU A 172 -8.40 -16.58 0.22
N ASN A 173 -7.10 -16.88 0.18
CA ASN A 173 -6.61 -18.25 -0.03
C ASN A 173 -5.38 -18.63 0.83
N LYS A 174 -5.37 -19.87 1.34
CA LYS A 174 -4.30 -20.67 1.97
C LYS A 174 -4.09 -20.50 3.48
N THR A 175 -4.03 -19.28 4.01
CA THR A 175 -3.92 -19.03 5.46
C THR A 175 -4.30 -17.57 5.75
N THR A 176 -5.37 -17.35 6.50
CA THR A 176 -5.81 -16.00 6.89
C THR A 176 -6.13 -15.95 8.37
N GLU A 177 -5.60 -14.96 9.09
CA GLU A 177 -5.92 -14.67 10.49
C GLU A 177 -6.53 -13.27 10.58
N LEU A 178 -7.76 -13.16 11.06
CA LEU A 178 -8.49 -11.90 11.22
C LEU A 178 -8.82 -11.69 12.71
N HIS A 179 -8.28 -10.66 13.38
CA HIS A 179 -8.44 -10.51 14.83
C HIS A 179 -9.58 -9.60 15.31
N SER A 180 -9.97 -8.59 14.53
CA SER A 180 -11.02 -7.63 14.93
C SER A 180 -11.65 -6.92 13.74
N MET A 181 -12.95 -7.10 13.55
CA MET A 181 -13.74 -6.45 12.49
C MET A 181 -15.01 -5.79 13.06
N ASN A 182 -15.42 -4.63 12.53
CA ASN A 182 -16.54 -3.84 13.08
C ASN A 182 -17.40 -3.10 12.02
N LYS A 183 -18.73 -3.07 12.26
CA LYS A 183 -19.83 -2.30 11.65
C LYS A 183 -20.49 -2.88 10.38
N THR A 184 -19.72 -3.21 9.35
CA THR A 184 -20.21 -3.87 8.13
C THR A 184 -19.05 -4.59 7.45
N THR A 185 -19.15 -5.91 7.31
CA THR A 185 -18.11 -6.70 6.62
C THR A 185 -18.77 -7.75 5.73
N GLU A 186 -18.39 -7.75 4.44
CA GLU A 186 -18.80 -8.76 3.47
C GLU A 186 -17.58 -9.54 3.03
N LEU A 187 -17.61 -10.86 3.28
CA LEU A 187 -16.53 -11.77 2.90
C LEU A 187 -17.06 -12.76 1.88
N HIS A 188 -16.48 -12.77 0.68
CA HIS A 188 -16.72 -13.79 -0.33
C HIS A 188 -15.51 -14.73 -0.45
N SER A 189 -15.83 -16.02 -0.65
CA SER A 189 -14.89 -17.07 -1.05
C SER A 189 -13.63 -17.15 -0.17
N LEU A 190 -13.79 -17.68 1.04
CA LEU A 190 -12.72 -17.98 1.98
C LEU A 190 -12.26 -19.45 1.81
N ASN A 191 -10.97 -19.68 1.54
CA ASN A 191 -10.42 -21.00 1.19
C ASN A 191 -9.26 -21.41 2.11
N LYS A 192 -9.34 -22.61 2.71
CA LYS A 192 -8.35 -23.32 3.55
C LYS A 192 -7.66 -22.48 4.65
N ASN A 193 -7.91 -22.87 5.91
CA ASN A 193 -7.25 -22.38 7.13
C ASN A 193 -7.51 -20.88 7.42
N THR A 194 -8.76 -20.55 7.74
CA THR A 194 -9.14 -19.19 8.17
C THR A 194 -9.40 -19.19 9.68
N GLU A 195 -8.75 -18.31 10.42
CA GLU A 195 -9.06 -18.05 11.84
C GLU A 195 -9.67 -16.64 11.96
N LEU A 196 -10.90 -16.56 12.47
CA LEU A 196 -11.61 -15.31 12.69
C LEU A 196 -11.85 -15.10 14.19
N HIS A 197 -11.35 -14.00 14.74
CA HIS A 197 -11.66 -13.56 16.10
C HIS A 197 -12.46 -12.27 16.10
N SER A 198 -13.40 -12.17 17.04
CA SER A 198 -14.09 -10.92 17.43
C SER A 198 -14.73 -10.17 16.24
N LEU A 199 -15.74 -10.79 15.64
CA LEU A 199 -16.55 -10.18 14.58
C LEU A 199 -17.76 -9.43 15.18
N ASN A 200 -17.94 -8.16 14.83
CA ASN A 200 -18.96 -7.29 15.43
C ASN A 200 -19.83 -6.55 14.40
N GLN A 201 -21.16 -6.60 14.60
CA GLN A 201 -22.25 -5.94 13.83
C GLN A 201 -22.20 -6.15 12.29
N ASN A 202 -23.21 -6.85 11.75
CA ASN A 202 -23.48 -7.08 10.32
C ASN A 202 -22.32 -7.68 9.52
N THR A 203 -22.11 -8.99 9.69
CA THR A 203 -21.14 -9.75 8.90
C THR A 203 -21.86 -10.70 7.96
N GLU A 204 -21.59 -10.60 6.66
CA GLU A 204 -22.05 -11.55 5.66
C GLU A 204 -20.89 -12.43 5.20
N LEU A 205 -21.07 -13.76 5.32
CA LEU A 205 -20.08 -14.77 4.94
C LEU A 205 -20.61 -15.61 3.78
N ASN A 206 -20.01 -15.41 2.62
CA ASN A 206 -20.35 -16.10 1.38
C ASN A 206 -19.27 -17.14 1.04
N SER A 207 -19.59 -18.43 1.10
CA SER A 207 -18.70 -19.54 0.74
C SER A 207 -17.43 -19.68 1.58
N LEU A 208 -17.56 -20.39 2.69
CA LEU A 208 -16.47 -20.85 3.56
C LEU A 208 -16.08 -22.29 3.21
N TYR A 209 -14.79 -22.54 2.91
CA TYR A 209 -14.27 -23.89 2.58
C TYR A 209 -13.13 -24.34 3.50
N GLN A 210 -13.30 -25.50 4.15
CA GLN A 210 -12.30 -26.30 4.90
C GLN A 210 -11.45 -25.57 5.98
N ASN A 211 -11.46 -26.10 7.22
CA ASN A 211 -10.63 -25.69 8.37
C ASN A 211 -10.78 -24.21 8.76
N ASN A 212 -11.99 -23.77 9.06
CA ASN A 212 -12.23 -22.42 9.56
C ASN A 212 -12.50 -22.47 11.07
N GLU A 213 -11.79 -21.63 11.83
CA GLU A 213 -12.01 -21.44 13.27
C GLU A 213 -12.65 -20.07 13.50
N LEU A 214 -13.77 -20.05 14.23
CA LEU A 214 -14.54 -18.84 14.50
C LEU A 214 -14.62 -18.62 16.02
N HIS A 215 -14.09 -17.51 16.50
CA HIS A 215 -14.07 -17.13 17.91
C HIS A 215 -14.82 -15.82 18.13
N SER A 216 -15.85 -15.85 18.99
CA SER A 216 -16.65 -14.68 19.40
C SER A 216 -17.31 -13.92 18.23
N LEU A 217 -18.50 -14.37 17.84
CA LEU A 217 -19.38 -13.70 16.87
C LEU A 217 -20.47 -12.91 17.60
N ASN A 218 -20.80 -11.69 17.16
CA ASN A 218 -21.92 -10.88 17.70
C ASN A 218 -23.12 -10.81 16.73
N LEU A 219 -24.29 -10.45 17.27
CA LEU A 219 -25.65 -10.56 16.70
C LEU A 219 -25.88 -9.78 15.38
N THR A 220 -25.45 -10.36 14.26
CA THR A 220 -26.10 -10.47 12.93
C THR A 220 -25.07 -11.04 11.94
N THR A 221 -24.78 -12.34 12.04
CA THR A 221 -23.95 -13.05 11.06
C THR A 221 -24.84 -13.87 10.14
N GLU A 222 -24.78 -13.62 8.84
CA GLU A 222 -25.44 -14.43 7.82
C GLU A 222 -24.38 -15.28 7.10
N ILE A 223 -24.61 -16.59 7.04
CA ILE A 223 -23.70 -17.55 6.40
C ILE A 223 -24.47 -18.24 5.29
N HIS A 224 -24.14 -17.95 4.04
CA HIS A 224 -24.85 -18.48 2.88
C HIS A 224 -24.38 -19.90 2.47
N SER A 225 -23.11 -20.24 2.72
CA SER A 225 -22.59 -21.58 2.42
C SER A 225 -21.33 -21.91 3.25
N LEU A 226 -21.32 -23.14 3.78
CA LEU A 226 -20.23 -23.72 4.59
C LEU A 226 -19.98 -25.15 4.09
N ASN A 227 -18.75 -25.46 3.64
CA ASN A 227 -18.33 -26.79 3.16
C ASN A 227 -16.99 -27.24 3.76
#